data_AF-T1CJP2-F1
#
_entry.id   AF-T1CJP2-F1
#
_cell.length_a   1.000
_cell.length_b   1.000
_cell.length_c   1.000
_cell.angle_alpha   90.00
_cell.angle_beta   90.00
_cell.angle_gamma   90.00
#
_symmetry.space_group_name_H-M   'P 1'
#
loop_
_entity.id
_entity.type
_entity.pdbx_description
1 polymer ?
#
loop_
_entity_poly.entity_id
_entity_poly.type
_entity_poly.pdbx_seq_one_letter_code
_entity_poly.pdbx_strand_id
1 'polypeptide(L)'
;MAVMIGGDSNVARPQGGATQAYTAALVVLATVFFMWGFVTVLNDTLIPHFKTAFQLDYAQVLLIQLVFFLAYLIMAMPSAKILERTGYKLSVVLGLLGMAVSAAGFIPAAMLESYGLFLVALF
;
A
#
# COMPACT_ATOMS: atom_id res chain seq x y z
N MET A 1 -52.03 -44.71 -31.73
CA MET A 1 -51.89 -44.04 -30.42
C MET A 1 -50.62 -44.56 -29.76
N ALA A 2 -49.45 -43.98 -30.10
CA ALA A 2 -48.17 -44.05 -29.39
C ALA A 2 -47.07 -43.39 -30.25
N VAL A 3 -46.11 -42.75 -29.58
CA VAL A 3 -44.82 -42.21 -30.06
C VAL A 3 -44.91 -40.79 -30.65
N MET A 4 -44.97 -39.75 -29.80
CA MET A 4 -43.85 -39.05 -29.13
C MET A 4 -42.99 -38.24 -30.11
N ILE A 5 -43.21 -36.93 -29.99
CA ILE A 5 -42.71 -35.81 -30.77
C ILE A 5 -41.18 -35.68 -30.69
N GLY A 6 -40.59 -35.41 -31.86
CA GLY A 6 -39.52 -34.45 -32.12
C GLY A 6 -38.52 -34.18 -31.00
N GLY A 7 -37.28 -34.62 -31.20
CA GLY A 7 -36.15 -34.27 -30.36
C GLY A 7 -35.96 -32.76 -30.24
N ASP A 8 -36.02 -32.28 -28.99
CA ASP A 8 -35.54 -30.97 -28.58
C ASP A 8 -34.02 -30.95 -28.73
N SER A 9 -33.54 -30.54 -29.90
CA SER A 9 -32.18 -30.06 -30.06
C SER A 9 -32.07 -28.73 -29.32
N ASN A 10 -31.84 -28.81 -28.01
CA ASN A 10 -31.44 -27.67 -27.20
C ASN A 10 -30.02 -27.27 -27.63
N VAL A 11 -29.96 -26.48 -28.71
CA VAL A 11 -28.75 -25.83 -29.21
C VAL A 11 -28.29 -24.88 -28.11
N ALA A 12 -27.35 -25.34 -27.29
CA ALA A 12 -26.63 -24.51 -26.36
C ALA A 12 -26.05 -23.32 -27.13
N ARG A 13 -26.60 -22.13 -26.88
CA ARG A 13 -26.04 -20.87 -27.40
C ARG A 13 -24.60 -20.77 -26.91
N PRO A 14 -23.62 -20.43 -27.77
CA PRO A 14 -22.30 -20.08 -27.27
C PRO A 14 -22.51 -18.87 -26.35
N GLN A 15 -22.24 -19.05 -25.06
CA GLN A 15 -22.08 -17.93 -24.16
C GLN A 15 -20.93 -17.10 -24.75
N GLY A 16 -21.26 -15.94 -25.31
CA GLY A 16 -20.27 -15.00 -25.81
C GLY A 16 -19.31 -14.70 -24.67
N GLY A 17 -18.07 -15.17 -24.82
CA GLY A 17 -17.00 -14.85 -23.89
C GLY A 17 -16.94 -13.35 -23.77
N ALA A 18 -17.21 -12.82 -22.57
CA ALA A 18 -16.98 -11.42 -22.29
C ALA A 18 -15.54 -11.13 -22.72
N THR A 19 -15.36 -10.27 -23.72
CA THR A 19 -14.06 -9.69 -24.02
C THR A 19 -13.65 -8.96 -22.75
N GLN A 20 -12.90 -9.64 -21.89
CA GLN A 20 -12.53 -9.14 -20.58
C GLN A 20 -11.82 -7.82 -20.83
N ALA A 21 -12.39 -6.72 -20.33
CA ALA A 21 -11.92 -5.38 -20.64
C ALA A 21 -10.57 -5.15 -19.95
N TYR A 22 -9.48 -5.64 -20.57
CA TYR A 22 -8.11 -5.47 -20.10
C TYR A 22 -7.72 -3.99 -19.99
N THR A 23 -8.42 -3.12 -20.71
CA THR A 23 -8.31 -1.66 -20.59
C THR A 23 -8.60 -1.18 -19.17
N ALA A 24 -9.59 -1.73 -18.48
CA ALA A 24 -9.90 -1.35 -17.10
C ALA A 24 -8.79 -1.78 -16.14
N ALA A 25 -8.28 -3.02 -16.29
CA ALA A 25 -7.14 -3.51 -15.52
C ALA A 25 -5.87 -2.69 -15.78
N LEU A 26 -5.62 -2.30 -17.04
CA LEU A 26 -4.48 -1.48 -17.44
C LEU A 26 -4.55 -0.08 -16.82
N VAL A 27 -5.73 0.55 -16.84
CA VAL A 27 -5.93 1.88 -16.22
C VAL A 27 -5.69 1.81 -14.71
N VAL A 28 -6.27 0.81 -14.03
CA VAL A 28 -6.04 0.62 -12.59
C VAL A 28 -4.56 0.39 -12.30
N LEU A 29 -3.89 -0.47 -13.06
CA LEU A 29 -2.46 -0.72 -12.91
C LEU A 29 -1.64 0.55 -13.11
N ALA A 30 -1.94 1.32 -14.16
CA ALA A 30 -1.26 2.57 -14.46
C ALA A 30 -1.46 3.60 -13.35
N THR A 31 -2.69 3.76 -12.82
CA THR A 31 -2.97 4.67 -11.71
C THR A 31 -2.26 4.22 -10.43
N VAL A 32 -2.28 2.92 -10.10
CA VAL A 32 -1.60 2.39 -8.92
C VAL A 32 -0.09 2.58 -9.03
N PHE A 33 0.52 2.26 -10.16
CA PHE A 33 1.95 2.48 -10.40
C PHE A 33 2.32 3.96 -10.37
N PHE A 34 1.48 4.82 -10.95
CA PHE A 34 1.69 6.27 -10.91
C PHE A 34 1.63 6.80 -9.49
N MET A 35 0.59 6.45 -8.73
CA MET A 35 0.40 6.91 -7.36
C MET A 35 1.51 6.38 -6.44
N TRP A 36 1.92 5.13 -6.64
CA TRP A 36 3.05 4.52 -5.94
C TRP A 36 4.37 5.25 -6.23
N GLY A 37 4.70 5.48 -7.51
CA GLY A 37 5.91 6.20 -7.89
C GLY A 37 5.93 7.65 -7.41
N PHE A 38 4.78 8.32 -7.42
CA PHE A 38 4.63 9.67 -6.89
C PHE A 38 4.91 9.74 -5.39
N VAL A 39 4.41 8.77 -4.61
CA VAL A 39 4.69 8.67 -3.17
C VAL A 39 6.19 8.47 -2.91
N THR A 40 6.88 7.65 -3.71
CA THR A 40 8.34 7.47 -3.58
C THR A 40 9.10 8.77 -3.83
N VAL A 41 8.80 9.49 -4.92
CA VAL A 41 9.49 10.76 -5.23
C VAL A 41 9.21 11.83 -4.16
N LEU A 42 7.98 11.86 -3.62
CA LEU A 42 7.66 12.74 -2.49
C LEU A 42 8.45 12.38 -1.24
N ASN A 43 8.57 11.08 -0.92
CA ASN A 43 9.37 10.60 0.21
C ASN A 43 10.84 11.00 0.05
N ASP A 44 11.41 10.78 -1.13
CA ASP A 44 12.80 11.12 -1.46
C ASP A 44 13.07 12.63 -1.39
N THR A 45 12.08 13.47 -1.68
CA THR A 45 12.19 14.95 -1.61
C THR A 45 12.03 15.48 -0.17
N LEU A 46 11.26 14.78 0.67
CA LEU A 46 11.03 15.17 2.07
C LEU A 46 12.26 14.93 2.95
N ILE A 47 12.99 13.84 2.71
CA ILE A 47 14.19 13.47 3.48
C ILE A 47 15.27 14.57 3.48
N PRO A 48 15.69 15.17 2.36
CA PRO A 48 16.70 16.23 2.37
C PRO A 48 16.20 17.52 3.06
N HIS A 49 14.89 17.81 3.06
CA HIS A 49 14.36 18.91 3.85
C HIS A 49 14.51 18.67 5.36
N PHE A 50 14.27 17.44 5.82
CA PHE A 50 14.57 17.06 7.21
C PHE A 50 16.07 17.05 7.50
N LYS A 51 16.91 16.62 6.54
CA LYS A 51 18.38 16.69 6.65
C LYS A 51 18.85 18.11 6.95
N THR A 52 18.35 19.09 6.22
CA THR A 52 18.73 20.50 6.43
C THR A 52 18.17 21.05 7.75
N ALA A 53 16.97 20.63 8.16
CA ALA A 53 16.37 21.06 9.42
C ALA A 53 17.11 20.51 10.67
N PHE A 54 17.66 19.29 10.59
CA PHE A 54 18.34 18.60 11.71
C PHE A 54 19.87 18.51 11.56
N GLN A 55 20.47 19.21 10.59
CA GLN A 55 21.92 19.16 10.27
C GLN A 55 22.50 17.74 10.08
N LEU A 56 21.73 16.85 9.45
CA LEU A 56 22.08 15.42 9.36
C LEU A 56 23.18 15.15 8.32
N ASP A 57 24.04 14.17 8.61
CA ASP A 57 25.09 13.67 7.73
C ASP A 57 24.52 12.85 6.56
N TYR A 58 25.26 12.71 5.45
CA TYR A 58 24.80 11.95 4.27
C TYR A 58 24.53 10.47 4.61
N ALA A 59 25.31 9.86 5.50
CA ALA A 59 25.08 8.49 5.96
C ALA A 59 23.74 8.33 6.70
N GLN A 60 23.30 9.38 7.39
CA GLN A 60 22.05 9.39 8.17
C GLN A 60 20.83 9.45 7.25
N VAL A 61 20.89 10.25 6.18
CA VAL A 61 19.84 10.27 5.15
C VAL A 61 19.63 8.90 4.51
N LEU A 62 20.71 8.20 4.20
CA LEU A 62 20.63 6.87 3.60
C LEU A 62 20.07 5.82 4.58
N LEU A 63 20.36 5.97 5.87
CA LEU A 63 19.76 5.14 6.93
C LEU A 63 18.26 5.37 7.07
N ILE A 64 17.76 6.61 6.97
CA ILE A 64 16.32 6.89 6.97
C ILE A 64 15.64 6.15 5.82
N GLN A 65 16.19 6.22 4.61
CA GLN A 65 15.66 5.52 3.44
C GLN A 65 15.61 4.01 3.68
N LEU A 66 16.69 3.44 4.22
CA LEU A 66 16.79 2.03 4.53
C LEU A 66 15.77 1.61 5.59
N VAL A 67 15.61 2.40 6.65
CA VAL A 67 14.61 2.14 7.71
C VAL A 67 13.19 2.25 7.17
N PHE A 68 12.89 3.19 6.28
CA PHE A 68 11.57 3.31 5.66
C PHE A 68 11.23 2.06 4.82
N PHE A 69 12.16 1.58 3.99
CA PHE A 69 11.96 0.34 3.25
C PHE A 69 11.89 -0.89 4.16
N LEU A 70 12.68 -0.92 5.24
CA LEU A 70 12.67 -2.01 6.22
C LEU A 70 11.37 -2.04 7.03
N ALA A 71 10.83 -0.87 7.39
CA ALA A 71 9.52 -0.72 8.02
C ALA A 71 8.42 -1.26 7.10
N TYR A 72 8.46 -0.90 5.80
CA TYR A 72 7.52 -1.43 4.83
C TYR A 72 7.59 -2.96 4.72
N LEU A 73 8.81 -3.53 4.70
CA LEU A 73 9.03 -4.97 4.66
C LEU A 73 8.51 -5.67 5.92
N ILE A 74 8.87 -5.17 7.10
CA ILE A 74 8.48 -5.76 8.38
C ILE A 74 6.98 -5.63 8.60
N MET A 75 6.37 -4.50 8.25
CA MET A 75 4.95 -4.23 8.48
C MET A 75 4.04 -4.88 7.43
N ALA A 76 4.55 -5.19 6.24
CA ALA A 76 3.78 -5.92 5.22
C ALA A 76 3.34 -7.31 5.70
N MET A 77 4.20 -8.06 6.39
CA MET A 77 3.88 -9.40 6.91
C MET A 77 2.75 -9.43 7.97
N PRO A 78 2.80 -8.64 9.06
CA PRO A 78 1.73 -8.59 10.04
C PRO A 78 0.47 -7.94 9.45
N SER A 79 0.59 -6.91 8.60
CA SER A 79 -0.58 -6.24 8.03
C SER A 79 -1.38 -7.17 7.11
N ALA A 80 -0.72 -8.01 6.31
CA ALA A 80 -1.37 -9.06 5.53
C ALA A 80 -2.11 -10.08 6.40
N LYS A 81 -1.49 -10.55 7.50
CA LYS A 81 -2.09 -11.52 8.42
C LYS A 81 -3.25 -10.93 9.24
N ILE A 82 -3.17 -9.65 9.61
CA ILE A 82 -4.25 -8.92 10.31
C ILE A 82 -5.43 -8.74 9.34
N LEU A 83 -5.17 -8.43 8.08
CA LEU A 83 -6.22 -8.34 7.05
C LEU A 83 -6.99 -9.65 6.87
N GLU A 84 -6.29 -10.79 6.83
CA GLU A 84 -6.93 -12.11 6.72
C GLU A 84 -7.74 -12.50 7.96
N ARG A 85 -7.28 -12.14 9.17
CA ARG A 85 -7.91 -12.60 10.42
C ARG A 85 -9.01 -11.70 10.97
N THR A 86 -8.88 -10.39 10.81
CA THR A 86 -9.80 -9.40 11.43
C THR A 86 -10.68 -8.65 10.44
N GLY A 87 -10.48 -8.88 9.13
CA GLY A 87 -11.25 -8.26 8.06
C GLY A 87 -10.86 -6.81 7.77
N TYR A 88 -11.28 -6.31 6.60
CA TYR A 88 -10.88 -5.01 6.04
C TYR A 88 -11.08 -3.84 7.00
N LYS A 89 -12.22 -3.80 7.69
CA LYS A 89 -12.61 -2.66 8.53
C LYS A 89 -11.68 -2.47 9.74
N LEU A 90 -11.25 -3.56 10.39
CA LEU A 90 -10.39 -3.47 11.57
C LEU A 90 -8.93 -3.16 11.17
N SER A 91 -8.44 -3.73 10.06
CA SER A 91 -7.10 -3.44 9.55
C SER A 91 -6.90 -1.98 9.19
N VAL A 92 -7.92 -1.36 8.57
CA VAL A 92 -7.90 0.07 8.26
C VAL A 92 -7.82 0.92 9.53
N VAL A 93 -8.61 0.58 10.57
CA VAL A 93 -8.58 1.31 11.85
C VAL A 93 -7.25 1.14 12.57
N LEU A 94 -6.69 -0.07 12.62
CA LEU A 94 -5.38 -0.33 13.22
C LEU A 94 -4.25 0.40 12.47
N GLY A 95 -4.31 0.46 11.13
CA GLY A 95 -3.38 1.26 10.33
C GLY A 95 -3.51 2.76 10.62
N LEU A 96 -4.74 3.25 10.78
CA LEU A 96 -4.99 4.66 11.13
C LEU A 96 -4.44 5.01 12.52
N LEU A 97 -4.60 4.12 13.49
CA LEU A 97 -4.04 4.29 14.83
C LEU A 97 -2.51 4.24 14.82
N GLY A 98 -1.91 3.35 14.03
CA GLY A 98 -0.46 3.33 13.80
C GLY A 98 0.05 4.65 13.26
N MET A 99 -0.60 5.18 12.21
CA MET A 99 -0.27 6.50 11.64
C MET A 99 -0.39 7.63 12.66
N ALA A 100 -1.42 7.60 13.51
CA ALA A 100 -1.59 8.59 14.57
C ALA A 100 -0.47 8.53 15.63
N VAL A 101 -0.02 7.32 15.98
CA VAL A 101 1.09 7.12 16.92
C VAL A 101 2.42 7.60 16.32
N SER A 102 2.72 7.24 15.07
CA SER A 102 3.91 7.70 14.37
C SER A 102 3.92 9.24 14.26
N ALA A 103 2.79 9.85 13.87
CA ALA A 103 2.63 11.31 13.80
C ALA A 103 2.80 12.01 15.16
N ALA A 104 2.30 11.41 16.24
CA ALA A 104 2.53 11.93 17.59
C ALA A 104 4.00 11.84 17.99
N GLY A 105 4.73 10.81 17.54
CA GLY A 105 6.18 10.64 17.76
C GLY A 105 7.04 11.66 17.03
N PHE A 106 6.57 12.24 15.90
CA PHE A 106 7.27 13.32 15.20
C PHE A 106 7.37 14.61 16.02
N ILE A 107 6.40 14.89 16.90
CA ILE A 107 6.36 16.11 17.73
C ILE A 107 7.57 16.19 18.69
N PRO A 108 7.83 15.20 19.58
CA PRO A 108 9.00 15.22 20.45
C PRO A 108 10.31 15.05 19.68
N ALA A 109 10.30 14.31 18.55
CA ALA A 109 11.49 14.14 17.71
C ALA A 109 11.96 15.48 17.11
N ALA A 110 11.02 16.34 16.70
CA ALA A 110 11.33 17.67 16.20
C ALA A 110 11.80 18.65 17.28
N MET A 111 11.27 18.56 18.51
CA MET A 111 11.67 19.44 19.61
C MET A 111 13.05 19.10 20.19
N LEU A 112 13.46 17.82 20.15
CA LEU A 112 14.72 17.36 20.71
C LEU A 112 15.85 17.23 19.69
N GLU A 113 15.59 17.56 18.42
CA GLU A 113 16.51 17.39 17.28
C GLU A 113 17.21 16.02 17.26
N SER A 114 16.52 14.99 17.76
CA SER A 114 17.12 13.68 18.00
C SER A 114 16.87 12.76 16.82
N TYR A 115 17.92 12.55 16.03
CA TYR A 115 17.92 11.67 14.87
C TYR A 115 17.43 10.24 15.17
N GLY A 116 17.81 9.67 16.31
CA GLY A 116 17.37 8.34 16.72
C GLY A 116 15.88 8.25 17.02
N LEU A 117 15.32 9.30 17.64
CA LEU A 117 13.88 9.37 17.93
C LEU A 117 13.06 9.56 16.66
N PHE A 118 13.60 10.34 15.71
CA PHE A 118 13.00 10.52 14.39
C PHE A 118 12.92 9.21 13.61
N LEU A 119 13.99 8.41 13.62
CA LEU A 119 14.02 7.08 12.99
C LEU A 119 12.98 6.13 13.58
N VAL A 120 12.82 6.13 14.91
CA VAL A 120 11.83 5.28 15.60
C VAL A 120 10.40 5.77 15.34
N ALA A 121 10.18 7.09 15.28
CA ALA A 121 8.87 7.66 14.96
C ALA A 121 8.44 7.46 13.50
N LEU A 122 9.40 7.22 12.60
CA LEU A 122 9.15 6.94 11.17
C LEU A 122 8.73 5.49 10.91
N PHE A 123 8.99 4.58 11.85
CA PHE A 123 8.55 3.18 11.81
C PHE A 123 7.07 3.04 12.21
#